data_AF-A0A6N7ZQB8-F1
#
_entry.id   AF-A0A6N7ZQB8-F1
#
_cell.length_a   1.000
_cell.length_b   1.000
_cell.length_c   1.000
_cell.angle_alpha   90.00
_cell.angle_beta   90.00
_cell.angle_gamma   90.00
#
_symmetry.space_group_name_H-M   'P 1'
#
loop_
_entity.id
_entity.type
_entity.pdbx_description
1 polymer ?
#
loop_
_entity_poly.entity_id
_entity_poly.type
_entity_poly.pdbx_seq_one_letter_code
_entity_poly.pdbx_strand_id
1 'polypeptide(L)'
;MAIRRIPIIAKAERITYFARQNLLEHGWRDALRIIQQIVPELSIDQAAQIFKGEKRFIDDERNRGDILFVDDPDSKEWKSELNEKYGGICKIGCGYYQPYAVVDSFGPNDIDEIDHDVDLNRLETNDFVSTRMLMAFDQHRDSINFPADRGDFEKRAMHYAWDPGNDKAIMCRVSFSEGVFSFPVLFEEVEDLPFWIPELTPQEAVSLLEGDLGHLGFQHEYGSPDLANERSVSRMTCQAKLNFADQSFRLYNNNIPKEKLDDFLVSQKLSTPEHFEQRRREILKQNDDLGYGYRSVDFGGKLGVRNIPNGPLVKWALNRGFAMKDQGPEWKPVSMSGLKMAGDDPVHSDWITAIGLENENFYEEPLKSLQDDLFMQIQHEELGFTAHVLVAGKTSAVGIVKYCNKDTEVDGQTIAIIPNAGIRYDRIAREAAGVIVLEGGAMSHLAVNGLEMGQVILRDPDAKKKYEEGSFLRVDIENGRVLKLADLHLEENDTPSGPKM
;
A
#
# COMPACT_ATOMS: atom_id res chain seq x y z
N MET A 1 -14.18 1.27 -55.50
CA MET A 1 -13.96 -0.09 -54.96
C MET A 1 -15.07 -0.37 -53.97
N ALA A 2 -15.99 -1.29 -54.27
CA ALA A 2 -17.04 -1.68 -53.34
C ALA A 2 -16.44 -2.64 -52.29
N ILE A 3 -16.44 -2.24 -51.02
CA ILE A 3 -16.02 -3.10 -49.92
C ILE A 3 -17.05 -4.21 -49.78
N ARG A 4 -16.70 -5.42 -50.23
CA ARG A 4 -17.51 -6.63 -50.02
C ARG A 4 -17.49 -6.92 -48.51
N ARG A 5 -18.58 -6.63 -47.81
CA ARG A 5 -18.77 -7.08 -46.42
C ARG A 5 -18.86 -8.61 -46.45
N ILE A 6 -17.81 -9.29 -45.99
CA ILE A 6 -17.85 -10.73 -45.74
C ILE A 6 -18.67 -10.89 -44.45
N PRO A 7 -19.83 -11.58 -44.46
CA PRO A 7 -20.58 -11.82 -43.25
C PRO A 7 -19.73 -12.70 -42.32
N ILE A 8 -19.27 -12.13 -41.21
CA ILE A 8 -18.64 -12.90 -40.15
C ILE A 8 -19.80 -13.64 -39.46
N ILE A 9 -19.91 -14.94 -39.71
CA ILE A 9 -20.81 -15.82 -38.96
C ILE A 9 -20.12 -16.08 -37.62
N ALA A 10 -20.24 -15.13 -36.68
CA ALA A 10 -19.87 -15.37 -35.30
C ALA A 10 -20.92 -16.30 -34.68
N LYS A 11 -20.49 -17.36 -34.00
CA LYS A 11 -21.39 -18.22 -33.22
C LYS A 11 -22.16 -17.36 -32.21
N ALA A 12 -23.46 -17.61 -32.05
CA ALA A 12 -24.34 -16.88 -31.15
C ALA A 12 -23.79 -16.77 -29.70
N GLU A 13 -23.19 -17.84 -29.18
CA GLU A 13 -22.57 -17.86 -27.84
C GLU A 13 -21.45 -16.82 -27.70
N ARG A 14 -20.67 -16.59 -28.75
CA ARG A 14 -19.60 -15.58 -28.75
C ARG A 14 -20.14 -14.17 -28.67
N ILE A 15 -21.34 -13.92 -29.20
CA ILE A 15 -21.99 -12.61 -29.10
C ILE A 15 -22.34 -12.31 -27.64
N THR A 16 -22.91 -13.30 -26.93
CA THR A 16 -23.22 -13.20 -25.50
C THR A 16 -21.96 -12.92 -24.69
N TYR A 17 -20.92 -13.73 -24.89
CA TYR A 17 -19.64 -13.56 -24.19
C TYR A 17 -19.02 -12.20 -24.49
N PHE A 18 -18.97 -11.80 -25.76
CA PHE A 18 -18.39 -10.52 -26.17
C PHE A 18 -19.14 -9.33 -25.56
N ALA A 19 -20.47 -9.35 -25.55
CA ALA A 19 -21.26 -8.28 -24.95
C ALA A 19 -21.05 -8.18 -23.43
N ARG A 20 -20.92 -9.32 -22.75
CA ARG A 20 -20.61 -9.42 -21.32
C ARG A 20 -19.21 -8.89 -20.99
N GLN A 21 -18.20 -9.27 -21.75
CA GLN A 21 -16.84 -8.75 -21.57
C GLN A 21 -16.78 -7.23 -21.80
N ASN A 22 -17.44 -6.73 -22.85
CA ASN A 22 -17.51 -5.28 -23.10
C ASN A 22 -18.21 -4.51 -21.97
N LEU A 23 -19.17 -5.11 -21.26
CA LEU A 23 -19.79 -4.50 -20.09
C LEU A 23 -18.79 -4.33 -18.93
N LEU A 24 -17.89 -5.29 -18.74
CA LEU A 24 -16.85 -5.22 -17.71
C LEU A 24 -15.70 -4.29 -18.12
N GLU A 25 -15.34 -4.23 -19.39
CA GLU A 25 -14.18 -3.44 -19.83
C GLU A 25 -14.52 -2.00 -20.22
N HIS A 26 -15.70 -1.75 -20.78
CA HIS A 26 -16.06 -0.47 -21.43
C HIS A 26 -17.37 0.14 -20.93
N GLY A 27 -18.05 -0.51 -19.98
CA GLY A 27 -19.30 -0.02 -19.41
C GLY A 27 -20.54 -0.37 -20.24
N TRP A 28 -21.71 -0.13 -19.66
CA TRP A 28 -22.96 -0.67 -20.19
C TRP A 28 -23.46 0.01 -21.46
N ARG A 29 -23.16 1.30 -21.66
CA ARG A 29 -23.58 2.02 -22.88
C ARG A 29 -22.89 1.50 -24.12
N ASP A 30 -21.59 1.25 -24.02
CA ASP A 30 -20.79 0.72 -25.11
C ASP A 30 -21.17 -0.74 -25.39
N ALA A 31 -21.33 -1.55 -24.35
CA ALA A 31 -21.82 -2.92 -24.47
C ALA A 31 -23.21 -2.98 -25.15
N LEU A 32 -24.13 -2.10 -24.75
CA LEU A 32 -25.47 -2.00 -25.35
C LEU A 32 -25.42 -1.57 -26.82
N ARG A 33 -24.61 -0.55 -27.14
CA ARG A 33 -24.43 -0.08 -28.52
C ARG A 33 -23.87 -1.19 -29.41
N ILE A 34 -22.86 -1.90 -28.93
CA ILE A 34 -22.20 -2.99 -29.66
C ILE A 34 -23.17 -4.15 -29.89
N ILE A 35 -23.88 -4.61 -28.86
CA ILE A 35 -24.78 -5.75 -29.01
C ILE A 35 -25.97 -5.41 -29.93
N GLN A 36 -26.45 -4.16 -29.92
CA GLN A 36 -27.48 -3.68 -30.86
C GLN A 36 -26.95 -3.49 -32.28
N GLN A 37 -25.66 -3.21 -32.49
CA GLN A 37 -25.08 -3.22 -33.84
C GLN A 37 -25.01 -4.63 -34.42
N ILE A 38 -24.81 -5.65 -33.57
CA ILE A 38 -24.77 -7.06 -33.97
C ILE A 38 -26.18 -7.60 -34.16
N VAL A 39 -27.10 -7.28 -33.25
CA VAL A 39 -28.51 -7.71 -33.25
C VAL A 39 -29.42 -6.47 -33.15
N PRO A 40 -29.73 -5.81 -34.29
CA PRO A 40 -30.48 -4.55 -34.30
C PRO A 40 -31.89 -4.62 -33.71
N GLU A 41 -32.49 -5.80 -33.67
CA GLU A 41 -33.84 -6.00 -33.12
C GLU A 41 -33.85 -6.24 -31.59
N LEU A 42 -32.68 -6.30 -30.95
CA LEU A 42 -32.57 -6.55 -29.52
C LEU A 42 -33.05 -5.35 -28.70
N SER A 43 -34.09 -5.55 -27.90
CA SER A 43 -34.58 -4.52 -27.00
C SER A 43 -33.60 -4.26 -25.85
N ILE A 44 -33.71 -3.08 -25.23
CA ILE A 44 -32.90 -2.70 -24.07
C ILE A 44 -33.10 -3.69 -22.90
N ASP A 45 -34.35 -4.13 -22.67
CA ASP A 45 -34.67 -5.10 -21.63
C ASP A 45 -34.05 -6.48 -21.91
N GLN A 46 -34.05 -6.92 -23.17
CA GLN A 46 -33.42 -8.18 -23.55
C GLN A 46 -31.89 -8.11 -23.40
N ALA A 47 -31.27 -6.98 -23.75
CA ALA A 47 -29.85 -6.76 -23.49
C ALA A 47 -29.54 -6.79 -21.99
N ALA A 48 -30.36 -6.15 -21.15
CA ALA A 48 -30.21 -6.22 -19.70
C ALA A 48 -30.31 -7.66 -19.16
N GLN A 49 -31.21 -8.50 -19.70
CA GLN A 49 -31.29 -9.91 -19.33
C GLN A 49 -30.00 -10.68 -19.69
N ILE A 50 -29.34 -10.33 -20.80
CA ILE A 50 -28.02 -10.90 -21.15
C ILE A 50 -26.96 -10.47 -20.15
N PHE A 51 -26.92 -9.16 -19.86
CA PHE A 51 -25.96 -8.57 -18.94
C PHE A 51 -26.13 -9.08 -17.51
N LYS A 52 -27.35 -9.35 -17.04
CA LYS A 52 -27.64 -9.97 -15.74
C LYS A 52 -27.31 -11.47 -15.67
N GLY A 53 -26.97 -12.10 -16.78
CA GLY A 53 -26.81 -13.55 -16.82
C GLY A 53 -28.12 -14.33 -16.80
N GLU A 54 -29.25 -13.71 -17.09
CA GLU A 54 -30.55 -14.40 -17.12
C GLU A 54 -30.76 -15.13 -18.46
N LYS A 55 -30.24 -14.54 -19.54
CA LYS A 55 -30.41 -15.01 -20.91
C LYS A 55 -29.09 -15.07 -21.66
N ARG A 56 -29.05 -15.87 -22.72
CA ARG A 56 -27.95 -15.94 -23.70
C ARG A 56 -28.46 -16.21 -25.11
N PHE A 57 -27.59 -15.98 -26.08
CA PHE A 57 -27.80 -16.35 -27.47
C PHE A 57 -27.24 -17.75 -27.77
N ILE A 58 -28.01 -18.54 -28.53
CA ILE A 58 -27.58 -19.82 -29.11
C ILE A 58 -27.91 -19.86 -30.61
N ASP A 59 -27.20 -20.70 -31.38
CA ASP A 59 -27.47 -20.87 -32.81
C ASP A 59 -28.75 -21.71 -33.00
N ASP A 60 -29.64 -21.33 -33.94
CA ASP A 60 -30.77 -22.18 -34.32
C ASP A 60 -30.29 -23.31 -35.24
N GLU A 61 -30.22 -24.54 -34.70
CA GLU A 61 -29.82 -25.72 -35.48
C GLU A 61 -30.79 -26.05 -36.63
N ARG A 62 -32.05 -25.61 -36.54
CA ARG A 62 -33.08 -25.87 -37.55
C ARG A 62 -33.02 -24.88 -38.70
N ASN A 63 -32.73 -23.62 -38.39
CA ASN A 63 -32.60 -22.52 -39.35
C ASN A 63 -31.16 -22.00 -39.32
N ARG A 64 -30.27 -22.63 -40.11
CA ARG A 64 -28.85 -22.27 -40.19
C ARG A 64 -28.66 -20.77 -40.45
N GLY A 65 -28.34 -20.02 -39.41
CA GLY A 65 -28.08 -18.58 -39.46
C GLY A 65 -28.94 -17.74 -38.51
N ASP A 66 -30.01 -18.30 -37.95
CA ASP A 66 -30.83 -17.60 -36.95
C ASP A 66 -30.24 -17.75 -35.54
N ILE A 67 -30.48 -16.74 -34.70
CA ILE A 67 -30.02 -16.68 -33.32
C ILE A 67 -31.25 -16.78 -32.40
N LEU A 68 -31.21 -17.71 -31.45
CA LEU A 68 -32.27 -17.87 -30.44
C LEU A 68 -31.86 -17.23 -29.12
N PHE A 69 -32.85 -16.63 -28.45
CA PHE A 69 -32.70 -16.02 -27.13
C PHE A 69 -33.28 -16.94 -26.06
N VAL A 70 -32.42 -17.54 -25.23
CA VAL A 70 -32.77 -18.62 -24.29
C VAL A 70 -32.30 -18.32 -22.87
N ASP A 71 -32.82 -19.05 -21.88
CA ASP A 71 -32.35 -18.98 -20.49
C ASP A 71 -30.89 -19.41 -20.35
N ASP A 72 -30.16 -18.77 -19.44
CA ASP A 72 -28.75 -19.07 -19.15
C ASP A 72 -28.57 -19.65 -17.73
N PRO A 73 -28.80 -20.97 -17.54
CA PRO A 73 -28.67 -21.61 -16.23
C PRO A 73 -27.22 -21.70 -15.75
N ASP A 74 -26.24 -21.59 -16.65
CA ASP A 74 -24.82 -21.75 -16.37
C ASP A 74 -24.11 -20.43 -16.01
N SER A 75 -24.88 -19.35 -15.85
CA SER A 75 -24.39 -17.98 -15.61
C SER A 75 -23.79 -17.73 -14.22
N LYS A 76 -23.52 -18.77 -13.41
CA LYS A 76 -23.09 -18.61 -12.02
C LYS A 76 -21.76 -17.83 -11.92
N GLU A 77 -20.77 -18.20 -12.73
CA GLU A 77 -19.46 -17.53 -12.77
C GLU A 77 -19.63 -16.07 -13.22
N TRP A 78 -20.37 -15.85 -14.31
CA TRP A 78 -20.67 -14.50 -14.81
C TRP A 78 -21.37 -13.61 -13.79
N LYS A 79 -22.35 -14.15 -13.05
CA LYS A 79 -23.04 -13.40 -11.99
C LYS A 79 -22.11 -13.04 -10.84
N SER A 80 -21.10 -13.89 -10.56
CA SER A 80 -20.06 -13.58 -9.59
C SER A 80 -19.21 -12.39 -10.05
N GLU A 81 -18.71 -12.42 -11.30
CA GLU A 81 -17.94 -11.31 -11.88
C GLU A 81 -18.75 -10.00 -11.93
N LEU A 82 -20.03 -10.10 -12.30
CA LEU A 82 -20.93 -8.95 -12.33
C LEU A 82 -21.16 -8.39 -10.92
N ASN A 83 -21.27 -9.25 -9.91
CA ASN A 83 -21.44 -8.85 -8.51
C ASN A 83 -20.15 -8.27 -7.92
N GLU A 84 -18.98 -8.74 -8.34
CA GLU A 84 -17.70 -8.12 -7.97
C GLU A 84 -17.63 -6.67 -8.49
N LYS A 85 -18.07 -6.44 -9.73
CA LYS A 85 -18.02 -5.10 -10.34
C LYS A 85 -19.15 -4.17 -9.91
N TYR A 86 -20.38 -4.66 -9.76
CA TYR A 86 -21.57 -3.82 -9.54
C TYR A 86 -22.40 -4.22 -8.30
N GLY A 87 -21.89 -5.14 -7.47
CA GLY A 87 -22.56 -5.57 -6.25
C GLY A 87 -22.55 -4.45 -5.20
N GLY A 88 -23.58 -4.40 -4.37
CA GLY A 88 -23.63 -3.50 -3.22
C GLY A 88 -23.72 -2.01 -3.58
N ILE A 89 -24.15 -1.65 -4.79
CA ILE A 89 -24.32 -0.24 -5.13
C ILE A 89 -25.60 0.31 -4.47
N CYS A 90 -25.44 1.40 -3.74
CA CYS A 90 -26.51 2.10 -3.04
C CYS A 90 -26.62 3.55 -3.48
N LYS A 91 -27.69 4.21 -3.05
CA LYS A 91 -27.92 5.63 -3.31
C LYS A 91 -27.70 6.45 -2.05
N ILE A 92 -26.80 7.43 -2.11
CA ILE A 92 -26.51 8.36 -1.01
C ILE A 92 -26.70 9.78 -1.55
N GLY A 93 -27.74 10.47 -1.09
CA GLY A 93 -28.11 11.77 -1.63
C GLY A 93 -28.48 11.70 -3.10
N CYS A 94 -27.74 12.40 -3.96
CA CYS A 94 -27.95 12.41 -5.42
C CYS A 94 -26.98 11.51 -6.21
N GLY A 95 -26.03 10.85 -5.54
CA GLY A 95 -25.03 9.98 -6.17
C GLY A 95 -25.27 8.49 -5.90
N TYR A 96 -24.53 7.66 -6.63
CA TYR A 96 -24.47 6.21 -6.45
C TYR A 96 -23.12 5.80 -5.91
N TYR A 97 -23.12 4.87 -4.96
CA TYR A 97 -21.96 4.60 -4.12
C TYR A 97 -21.84 3.12 -3.80
N GLN A 98 -20.61 2.60 -3.77
CA GLN A 98 -20.31 1.21 -3.41
C GLN A 98 -19.48 1.19 -2.12
N PRO A 99 -19.84 0.38 -1.10
CA PRO A 99 -19.04 0.29 0.12
C PRO A 99 -17.75 -0.48 -0.16
N TYR A 100 -16.63 0.03 0.34
CA TYR A 100 -15.33 -0.62 0.15
C TYR A 100 -14.60 -0.89 1.46
N ALA A 101 -14.86 -0.14 2.53
CA ALA A 101 -14.15 -0.34 3.80
C ALA A 101 -14.93 0.07 5.04
N VAL A 102 -14.68 -0.65 6.14
CA VAL A 102 -15.12 -0.28 7.49
C VAL A 102 -13.98 0.44 8.20
N VAL A 103 -14.26 1.60 8.81
CA VAL A 103 -13.28 2.31 9.65
C VAL A 103 -13.49 1.93 11.11
N ASP A 104 -12.56 1.14 11.65
CA ASP A 104 -12.71 0.48 12.96
C ASP A 104 -11.81 1.05 14.08
N SER A 105 -11.00 2.06 13.75
CA SER A 105 -10.08 2.72 14.66
C SER A 105 -9.79 4.15 14.25
N PHE A 106 -9.66 5.05 15.23
CA PHE A 106 -9.38 6.46 15.00
C PHE A 106 -8.20 6.97 15.83
N GLY A 107 -7.38 7.82 15.20
CA GLY A 107 -6.24 8.52 15.77
C GLY A 107 -6.59 9.90 16.32
N PRO A 108 -5.65 10.51 17.05
CA PRO A 108 -5.83 11.85 17.63
C PRO A 108 -5.92 12.95 16.57
N ASN A 109 -5.37 12.73 15.37
CA ASN A 109 -5.26 13.73 14.30
C ASN A 109 -6.35 13.58 13.22
N ASP A 110 -7.31 12.67 13.37
CA ASP A 110 -8.33 12.37 12.35
C ASP A 110 -9.38 13.49 12.16
N ILE A 111 -9.23 14.62 12.87
CA ILE A 111 -10.06 15.80 12.69
C ILE A 111 -9.11 16.95 12.32
N ASP A 112 -9.04 17.26 11.02
CA ASP A 112 -8.10 18.27 10.51
C ASP A 112 -8.47 19.71 10.94
N GLU A 113 -9.70 19.98 11.38
CA GLU A 113 -10.10 21.29 11.90
C GLU A 113 -11.14 21.13 13.01
N ILE A 114 -10.66 20.94 14.25
CA ILE A 114 -11.49 21.28 15.40
C ILE A 114 -11.50 22.80 15.50
N ASP A 115 -12.65 23.41 15.22
CA ASP A 115 -12.96 24.80 15.54
C ASP A 115 -12.40 25.10 16.95
N HIS A 116 -11.46 26.05 17.04
CA HIS A 116 -10.47 26.21 18.13
C HIS A 116 -11.04 26.42 19.56
N ASP A 117 -12.35 26.28 19.76
CA ASP A 117 -13.06 26.42 21.04
C ASP A 117 -13.30 25.09 21.78
N VAL A 118 -12.93 23.93 21.20
CA VAL A 118 -12.99 22.65 21.94
C VAL A 118 -11.69 22.47 22.74
N ASP A 119 -11.83 22.45 24.07
CA ASP A 119 -10.74 22.28 25.04
C ASP A 119 -9.89 21.03 24.76
N LEU A 120 -8.75 21.23 24.07
CA LEU A 120 -7.77 20.20 23.70
C LEU A 120 -7.28 19.38 24.91
N ASN A 121 -7.27 19.96 26.11
CA ASN A 121 -6.88 19.25 27.33
C ASN A 121 -7.85 18.11 27.72
N ARG A 122 -9.10 18.11 27.19
CA ARG A 122 -10.05 16.99 27.40
C ARG A 122 -9.87 15.84 26.42
N LEU A 123 -9.27 16.07 25.26
CA LEU A 123 -8.97 15.04 24.25
C LEU A 123 -7.64 14.34 24.56
N GLU A 124 -6.65 15.07 25.08
CA GLU A 124 -5.38 14.46 25.54
C GLU A 124 -5.54 13.45 26.68
N THR A 125 -6.63 13.52 27.45
CA THR A 125 -6.95 12.55 28.51
C THR A 125 -7.88 11.41 28.08
N ASN A 126 -8.47 11.48 26.88
CA ASN A 126 -9.35 10.43 26.36
C ASN A 126 -8.61 9.66 25.26
N ASP A 127 -7.70 8.81 25.73
CA ASP A 127 -6.92 7.84 24.98
C ASP A 127 -7.73 7.14 23.88
N PHE A 128 -7.11 7.04 22.70
CA PHE A 128 -7.35 6.08 21.61
C PHE A 128 -8.77 5.47 21.56
N VAL A 129 -9.62 5.98 20.67
CA VAL A 129 -10.92 5.38 20.40
C VAL A 129 -10.72 4.10 19.58
N SER A 130 -10.40 3.00 20.28
CA SER A 130 -10.30 1.67 19.70
C SER A 130 -11.68 1.07 19.44
N THR A 131 -11.72 -0.01 18.66
CA THR A 131 -12.90 -0.84 18.37
C THR A 131 -13.70 -1.21 19.63
N ARG A 132 -13.04 -1.35 20.79
CA ARG A 132 -13.67 -1.66 22.08
C ARG A 132 -14.49 -0.49 22.65
N MET A 133 -14.07 0.75 22.40
CA MET A 133 -14.81 1.94 22.81
C MET A 133 -16.08 2.08 21.96
N LEU A 134 -15.97 1.86 20.64
CA LEU A 134 -17.11 1.75 19.70
C LEU A 134 -18.09 0.62 20.07
N MET A 135 -17.57 -0.53 20.52
CA MET A 135 -18.40 -1.61 21.08
C MET A 135 -19.09 -1.22 22.40
N ALA A 136 -18.43 -0.47 23.28
CA ALA A 136 -19.02 0.06 24.50
C ALA A 136 -20.11 1.10 24.20
N PHE A 137 -19.96 1.89 23.12
CA PHE A 137 -20.98 2.85 22.65
C PHE A 137 -22.30 2.17 22.26
N ASP A 138 -22.24 1.03 21.57
CA ASP A 138 -23.46 0.34 21.11
C ASP A 138 -24.20 -0.37 22.27
N GLN A 139 -23.45 -0.84 23.28
CA GLN A 139 -24.02 -1.50 24.48
C GLN A 139 -24.55 -0.51 25.54
N HIS A 140 -24.07 0.74 25.53
CA HIS A 140 -24.36 1.76 26.54
C HIS A 140 -24.88 3.08 25.95
N ARG A 141 -25.64 2.97 24.86
CA ARG A 141 -26.15 4.09 24.04
C ARG A 141 -26.89 5.18 24.83
N ASP A 142 -27.48 4.84 25.98
CA ASP A 142 -28.25 5.75 26.83
C ASP A 142 -27.50 6.24 28.09
N SER A 143 -26.30 5.72 28.38
CA SER A 143 -25.62 5.93 29.68
C SER A 143 -24.27 6.64 29.62
N ILE A 144 -23.75 6.94 28.43
CA ILE A 144 -22.45 7.60 28.26
C ILE A 144 -22.66 8.94 27.54
N ASN A 145 -22.54 10.04 28.29
CA ASN A 145 -22.49 11.41 27.74
C ASN A 145 -21.11 11.64 27.08
N PHE A 146 -20.91 11.08 25.89
CA PHE A 146 -19.81 11.48 25.02
C PHE A 146 -20.33 12.55 24.04
N PRO A 147 -19.58 13.64 23.80
CA PRO A 147 -20.07 14.80 23.04
C PRO A 147 -20.05 14.61 21.50
N ALA A 148 -19.73 13.43 20.98
CA ALA A 148 -19.58 13.22 19.53
C ALA A 148 -20.93 12.84 18.88
N ASP A 149 -21.42 13.67 17.97
CA ASP A 149 -22.59 13.35 17.15
C ASP A 149 -22.21 12.24 16.15
N ARG A 150 -23.19 11.50 15.60
CA ARG A 150 -22.94 10.51 14.53
C ARG A 150 -22.13 11.09 13.38
N GLY A 151 -22.35 12.36 13.08
CA GLY A 151 -21.62 13.09 12.05
C GLY A 151 -20.12 13.23 12.32
N ASP A 152 -19.66 13.16 13.57
CA ASP A 152 -18.24 13.31 13.89
C ASP A 152 -17.44 12.06 13.53
N PHE A 153 -18.02 10.87 13.72
CA PHE A 153 -17.38 9.61 13.30
C PHE A 153 -17.33 9.47 11.78
N GLU A 154 -18.39 9.87 11.08
CA GLU A 154 -18.42 9.90 9.62
C GLU A 154 -17.35 10.87 9.08
N LYS A 155 -17.26 12.09 9.65
CA LYS A 155 -16.21 13.06 9.27
C LYS A 155 -14.80 12.53 9.52
N ARG A 156 -14.55 11.93 10.68
CA ARG A 156 -13.24 11.33 10.98
C ARG A 156 -12.90 10.18 10.05
N ALA A 157 -13.89 9.36 9.69
CA ALA A 157 -13.69 8.24 8.78
C ALA A 157 -13.20 8.71 7.41
N MET A 158 -13.62 9.90 6.97
CA MET A 158 -13.16 10.50 5.71
C MET A 158 -11.64 10.74 5.66
N HIS A 159 -10.94 10.82 6.80
CA HIS A 159 -9.47 10.87 6.83
C HIS A 159 -8.83 9.64 6.14
N TYR A 160 -9.51 8.50 6.23
CA TYR A 160 -9.07 7.22 5.67
C TYR A 160 -9.66 6.93 4.28
N ALA A 161 -10.43 7.86 3.71
CA ALA A 161 -11.06 7.66 2.42
C ALA A 161 -10.02 7.67 1.28
N TRP A 162 -10.23 6.83 0.26
CA TRP A 162 -9.39 6.82 -0.94
C TRP A 162 -9.51 8.12 -1.74
N ASP A 163 -10.71 8.70 -1.80
CA ASP A 163 -10.96 10.02 -2.38
C ASP A 163 -11.90 10.85 -1.48
N PRO A 164 -11.37 11.59 -0.49
CA PRO A 164 -12.18 12.36 0.45
C PRO A 164 -13.10 13.41 -0.19
N GLY A 165 -12.82 13.82 -1.44
CA GLY A 165 -13.65 14.79 -2.16
C GLY A 165 -14.96 14.19 -2.67
N ASN A 166 -14.94 12.93 -3.10
CA ASN A 166 -16.07 12.26 -3.74
C ASN A 166 -16.72 11.20 -2.85
N ASP A 167 -15.91 10.49 -2.06
CA ASP A 167 -16.34 9.42 -1.17
C ASP A 167 -17.33 9.91 -0.09
N LYS A 168 -18.04 8.95 0.52
CA LYS A 168 -18.95 9.20 1.64
C LYS A 168 -18.67 8.22 2.77
N ALA A 169 -18.77 8.69 4.00
CA ALA A 169 -18.79 7.84 5.18
C ALA A 169 -20.23 7.80 5.72
N ILE A 170 -20.77 6.59 5.93
CA ILE A 170 -22.10 6.39 6.51
C ILE A 170 -22.03 5.35 7.62
N MET A 171 -22.62 5.66 8.77
CA MET A 171 -22.77 4.69 9.87
C MET A 171 -23.67 3.51 9.48
N CYS A 172 -23.07 2.33 9.37
CA CYS A 172 -23.75 1.07 9.04
C CYS A 172 -23.49 0.02 10.12
N ARG A 173 -24.41 -0.94 10.25
CA ARG A 173 -24.25 -2.12 11.11
C ARG A 173 -23.43 -3.18 10.38
N VAL A 174 -22.38 -3.65 11.05
CA VAL A 174 -21.44 -4.66 10.56
C VAL A 174 -21.31 -5.77 11.61
N SER A 175 -21.34 -7.00 11.14
CA SER A 175 -21.30 -8.25 11.90
C SER A 175 -19.86 -8.70 12.06
N PHE A 176 -19.44 -8.81 13.30
CA PHE A 176 -18.16 -9.37 13.70
C PHE A 176 -18.39 -10.66 14.49
N SER A 177 -17.32 -11.44 14.69
CA SER A 177 -17.34 -12.64 15.56
C SER A 177 -17.86 -12.37 16.98
N GLU A 178 -17.83 -11.11 17.44
CA GLU A 178 -18.22 -10.69 18.79
C GLU A 178 -19.65 -10.11 18.85
N GLY A 179 -20.31 -9.88 17.71
CA GLY A 179 -21.62 -9.26 17.64
C GLY A 179 -21.79 -8.34 16.43
N VAL A 180 -22.95 -7.71 16.32
CA VAL A 180 -23.25 -6.69 15.29
C VAL A 180 -23.07 -5.32 15.93
N PHE A 181 -22.28 -4.46 15.29
CA PHE A 181 -21.94 -3.13 15.80
C PHE A 181 -22.09 -2.07 14.71
N SER A 182 -22.31 -0.83 15.11
CA SER A 182 -22.38 0.29 14.17
C SER A 182 -21.00 0.90 13.94
N PHE A 183 -20.51 0.89 12.70
CA PHE A 183 -19.25 1.50 12.28
C PHE A 183 -19.47 2.44 11.10
N PRO A 184 -18.64 3.48 10.94
CA PRO A 184 -18.62 4.26 9.71
C PRO A 184 -18.02 3.40 8.61
N VAL A 185 -18.77 3.27 7.52
CA VAL A 185 -18.35 2.57 6.31
C VAL A 185 -18.09 3.61 5.24
N LEU A 186 -16.97 3.47 4.56
CA LEU A 186 -16.57 4.29 3.43
C LEU A 186 -17.15 3.73 2.14
N PHE A 187 -17.67 4.64 1.33
CA PHE A 187 -18.26 4.34 0.04
C PHE A 187 -17.62 5.19 -1.04
N GLU A 188 -17.24 4.55 -2.14
CA GLU A 188 -16.69 5.21 -3.32
C GLU A 188 -17.81 5.56 -4.31
N GLU A 189 -17.67 6.68 -5.00
CA GLU A 189 -18.65 7.10 -6.00
C GLU A 189 -18.55 6.22 -7.25
N VAL A 190 -19.69 5.67 -7.68
CA VAL A 190 -19.77 4.86 -8.89
C VAL A 190 -20.32 5.69 -10.04
N GLU A 191 -19.44 5.97 -10.99
CA GLU A 191 -19.85 6.57 -12.26
C GLU A 191 -20.42 5.52 -13.23
N ASP A 192 -21.31 5.98 -14.11
CA ASP A 192 -21.91 5.19 -15.18
C ASP A 192 -22.59 3.86 -14.76
N LEU A 193 -23.44 3.94 -13.73
CA LEU A 193 -24.23 2.81 -13.27
C LEU A 193 -25.15 2.25 -14.37
N PRO A 194 -25.17 0.92 -14.60
CA PRO A 194 -26.16 0.32 -15.48
C PRO A 194 -27.58 0.50 -14.94
N PHE A 195 -28.51 0.92 -15.81
CA PHE A 195 -29.88 1.29 -15.44
C PHE A 195 -30.70 0.18 -14.76
N TRP A 196 -30.24 -1.08 -14.83
CA TRP A 196 -30.94 -2.24 -14.29
C TRP A 196 -30.43 -2.69 -12.91
N ILE A 197 -29.38 -2.07 -12.39
CA ILE A 197 -28.88 -2.33 -11.04
C ILE A 197 -29.91 -1.77 -10.04
N PRO A 198 -30.39 -2.57 -9.09
CA PRO A 198 -31.36 -2.11 -8.11
C PRO A 198 -30.75 -1.04 -7.20
N GLU A 199 -31.55 -0.05 -6.81
CA GLU A 199 -31.14 0.93 -5.80
C GLU A 199 -31.21 0.27 -4.42
N LEU A 200 -30.06 0.05 -3.77
CA LEU A 200 -29.98 -0.41 -2.39
C LEU A 200 -29.88 0.77 -1.43
N THR A 201 -30.27 0.54 -0.17
CA THR A 201 -29.86 1.41 0.94
C THR A 201 -28.40 1.14 1.31
N PRO A 202 -27.70 2.10 1.95
CA PRO A 202 -26.32 1.87 2.42
C PRO A 202 -26.18 0.63 3.30
N GLN A 203 -27.16 0.37 4.17
CA GLN A 203 -27.14 -0.79 5.04
C GLN A 203 -27.29 -2.11 4.28
N GLU A 204 -28.18 -2.17 3.27
CA GLU A 204 -28.37 -3.38 2.44
C GLU A 204 -27.13 -3.67 1.60
N ALA A 205 -26.50 -2.62 1.06
CA ALA A 205 -25.24 -2.70 0.34
C ALA A 205 -24.12 -3.28 1.22
N VAL A 206 -23.96 -2.76 2.43
CA VAL A 206 -22.99 -3.26 3.42
C VAL A 206 -23.26 -4.72 3.77
N SER A 207 -24.51 -5.09 4.02
CA SER A 207 -24.85 -6.48 4.34
C SER A 207 -24.61 -7.44 3.18
N LEU A 208 -24.67 -6.98 1.93
CA LEU A 208 -24.34 -7.80 0.76
C LEU A 208 -22.84 -8.07 0.64
N LEU A 209 -22.01 -7.07 0.96
CA LEU A 209 -20.56 -7.09 0.76
C LEU A 209 -19.76 -7.24 2.07
N GLU A 210 -20.42 -7.55 3.18
CA GLU A 210 -19.83 -7.55 4.52
C GLU A 210 -18.55 -8.39 4.65
N GLY A 211 -18.46 -9.51 3.93
CA GLY A 211 -17.28 -10.38 3.92
C GLY A 211 -16.12 -9.88 3.05
N ASP A 212 -16.39 -8.89 2.20
CA ASP A 212 -15.46 -8.36 1.19
C ASP A 212 -15.01 -6.92 1.53
N LEU A 213 -15.57 -6.30 2.58
CA LEU A 213 -15.16 -4.97 3.02
C LEU A 213 -13.74 -4.97 3.57
N GLY A 214 -12.93 -4.01 3.12
CA GLY A 214 -11.64 -3.70 3.72
C GLY A 214 -11.78 -3.19 5.16
N HIS A 215 -10.70 -3.29 5.92
CA HIS A 215 -10.60 -2.68 7.25
C HIS A 215 -9.59 -1.55 7.20
N LEU A 216 -10.05 -0.35 7.51
CA LEU A 216 -9.24 0.87 7.55
C LEU A 216 -9.33 1.53 8.92
N GLY A 217 -8.46 2.50 9.15
CA GLY A 217 -8.39 3.24 10.40
C GLY A 217 -6.97 3.32 10.94
N PHE A 218 -6.83 4.07 12.01
CA PHE A 218 -5.54 4.43 12.58
C PHE A 218 -4.64 3.23 12.88
N GLN A 219 -5.23 2.14 13.38
CA GLN A 219 -4.48 0.93 13.72
C GLN A 219 -3.92 0.23 12.49
N HIS A 220 -4.64 0.26 11.37
CA HIS A 220 -4.24 -0.41 10.13
C HIS A 220 -3.22 0.42 9.36
N GLU A 221 -3.33 1.76 9.39
CA GLU A 221 -2.42 2.64 8.67
C GLU A 221 -1.13 2.95 9.45
N TYR A 222 -1.24 3.22 10.76
CA TYR A 222 -0.14 3.72 11.57
C TYR A 222 0.34 2.73 12.62
N GLY A 223 -0.35 1.60 12.79
CA GLY A 223 0.04 0.55 13.73
C GLY A 223 -0.06 1.00 15.18
N SER A 224 -1.27 1.14 15.74
CA SER A 224 -1.41 1.49 17.16
C SER A 224 -1.44 0.25 18.06
N PRO A 225 -0.58 0.19 19.10
CA PRO A 225 -0.55 -0.91 20.05
C PRO A 225 -1.56 -0.65 21.18
N ASP A 226 -2.69 -1.37 21.20
CA ASP A 226 -3.47 -1.48 22.44
C ASP A 226 -2.83 -2.55 23.34
N LEU A 227 -1.87 -2.09 24.17
CA LEU A 227 -1.01 -2.91 25.02
C LEU A 227 -1.75 -3.51 26.25
N ALA A 228 -3.02 -3.16 26.49
CA ALA A 228 -3.73 -3.51 27.71
C ALA A 228 -4.48 -4.85 27.66
N ASN A 229 -4.52 -5.54 26.50
CA ASN A 229 -5.42 -6.67 26.30
C ASN A 229 -4.68 -7.96 25.87
N GLU A 230 -4.67 -8.98 26.73
CA GLU A 230 -4.11 -10.32 26.45
C GLU A 230 -4.70 -10.96 25.16
N ARG A 231 -5.93 -10.57 24.78
CA ARG A 231 -6.55 -11.00 23.52
C ARG A 231 -6.01 -10.27 22.28
N SER A 232 -5.56 -9.02 22.42
CA SER A 232 -4.86 -8.28 21.36
C SER A 232 -3.46 -8.84 21.16
N VAL A 233 -2.78 -9.26 22.23
CA VAL A 233 -1.55 -10.05 22.13
C VAL A 233 -1.82 -11.39 21.43
N SER A 234 -2.92 -12.08 21.75
CA SER A 234 -3.30 -13.32 21.07
C SER A 234 -3.71 -13.14 19.60
N ARG A 235 -4.37 -12.02 19.24
CA ARG A 235 -4.71 -11.66 17.85
C ARG A 235 -3.49 -11.18 17.07
N MET A 236 -2.63 -10.34 17.63
CA MET A 236 -1.32 -10.00 17.04
C MET A 236 -0.46 -11.24 16.90
N THR A 237 -0.51 -12.17 17.86
CA THR A 237 0.13 -13.49 17.76
C THR A 237 -0.50 -14.32 16.64
N CYS A 238 -1.81 -14.24 16.43
CA CYS A 238 -2.50 -14.96 15.35
C CYS A 238 -2.22 -14.34 13.97
N GLN A 239 -2.23 -13.01 13.85
CA GLN A 239 -1.92 -12.26 12.64
C GLN A 239 -0.44 -12.35 12.29
N ALA A 240 0.45 -12.25 13.27
CA ALA A 240 1.87 -12.56 13.11
C ALA A 240 2.03 -14.02 12.69
N LYS A 241 1.33 -14.99 13.30
CA LYS A 241 1.34 -16.39 12.84
C LYS A 241 0.83 -16.55 11.41
N LEU A 242 -0.18 -15.79 10.97
CA LEU A 242 -0.71 -15.82 9.61
C LEU A 242 0.26 -15.17 8.62
N ASN A 243 0.78 -13.98 8.93
CA ASN A 243 1.80 -13.29 8.14
C ASN A 243 3.08 -14.13 8.06
N PHE A 244 3.48 -14.78 9.15
CA PHE A 244 4.60 -15.72 9.18
C PHE A 244 4.29 -17.06 8.51
N ALA A 245 3.04 -17.56 8.53
CA ALA A 245 2.63 -18.76 7.80
C ALA A 245 2.58 -18.51 6.29
N ASP A 246 2.21 -17.29 5.88
CA ASP A 246 2.28 -16.83 4.50
C ASP A 246 3.76 -16.65 4.05
N GLN A 247 4.63 -16.19 4.94
CA GLN A 247 6.10 -16.29 4.79
C GLN A 247 6.61 -17.76 4.73
N SER A 248 5.96 -18.69 5.45
CA SER A 248 6.34 -20.11 5.53
C SER A 248 5.99 -20.90 4.26
N PHE A 249 4.96 -20.47 3.52
CA PHE A 249 4.64 -21.08 2.22
C PHE A 249 5.72 -20.82 1.16
N ARG A 250 6.62 -19.85 1.39
CA ARG A 250 7.66 -19.44 0.44
C ARG A 250 9.10 -19.75 0.88
N LEU A 251 9.34 -20.04 2.16
CA LEU A 251 10.65 -20.44 2.67
C LEU A 251 10.54 -21.73 3.48
N TYR A 252 11.19 -22.79 2.99
CA TYR A 252 11.28 -24.13 3.60
C TYR A 252 12.01 -24.13 4.97
N ASN A 253 11.44 -23.51 6.02
CA ASN A 253 11.88 -23.74 7.39
C ASN A 253 10.83 -23.32 8.45
N ASN A 254 10.27 -24.32 9.13
CA ASN A 254 9.10 -24.19 10.01
C ASN A 254 9.36 -23.59 11.42
N ASN A 255 10.58 -23.11 11.73
CA ASN A 255 10.94 -22.66 13.09
C ASN A 255 11.09 -21.14 13.26
N ILE A 256 11.32 -20.39 12.18
CA ILE A 256 11.55 -18.93 12.20
C ILE A 256 10.35 -18.12 12.75
N PRO A 257 9.08 -18.49 12.47
CA PRO A 257 7.91 -17.75 12.96
C PRO A 257 7.79 -17.67 14.48
N LYS A 258 8.16 -18.76 15.16
CA LYS A 258 8.02 -18.87 16.61
C LYS A 258 9.12 -18.08 17.32
N GLU A 259 10.35 -18.16 16.83
CA GLU A 259 11.48 -17.36 17.34
C GLU A 259 11.21 -15.85 17.20
N LYS A 260 10.77 -15.39 16.02
CA LYS A 260 10.46 -13.96 15.81
C LYS A 260 9.30 -13.44 16.67
N LEU A 261 8.31 -14.29 16.96
CA LEU A 261 7.20 -13.95 17.84
C LEU A 261 7.65 -13.89 19.32
N ASP A 262 8.47 -14.84 19.77
CA ASP A 262 9.03 -14.84 21.11
C ASP A 262 9.95 -13.61 21.30
N ASP A 263 10.72 -13.22 20.28
CA ASP A 263 11.53 -12.00 20.26
C ASP A 263 10.67 -10.72 20.40
N PHE A 264 9.54 -10.64 19.68
CA PHE A 264 8.60 -9.50 19.77
C PHE A 264 7.92 -9.39 21.14
N LEU A 265 7.52 -10.52 21.75
CA LEU A 265 6.91 -10.52 23.08
C LEU A 265 7.92 -10.17 24.18
N VAL A 266 9.19 -10.54 24.01
CA VAL A 266 10.29 -10.11 24.86
C VAL A 266 10.57 -8.62 24.66
N SER A 267 10.48 -8.11 23.43
CA SER A 267 10.75 -6.69 23.14
C SER A 267 9.77 -5.72 23.78
N GLN A 268 8.48 -6.05 23.77
CA GLN A 268 7.46 -5.23 24.43
C GLN A 268 7.55 -5.22 25.95
N LYS A 269 8.03 -6.30 26.59
CA LYS A 269 8.28 -6.31 28.04
C LYS A 269 9.48 -5.46 28.44
N LEU A 270 10.37 -5.16 27.49
CA LEU A 270 11.62 -4.44 27.70
C LEU A 270 11.57 -3.01 27.13
N SER A 271 10.41 -2.45 26.79
CA SER A 271 10.27 -1.08 26.26
C SER A 271 10.14 0.00 27.35
N THR A 272 10.30 -0.35 28.63
CA THR A 272 10.31 0.65 29.71
C THR A 272 11.54 1.58 29.64
N PRO A 273 11.45 2.85 30.11
CA PRO A 273 12.54 3.83 30.05
C PRO A 273 13.90 3.34 30.59
N GLU A 274 13.87 2.50 31.63
CA GLU A 274 15.06 1.92 32.26
C GLU A 274 15.89 1.05 31.29
N HIS A 275 15.26 0.45 30.28
CA HIS A 275 15.93 -0.38 29.29
C HIS A 275 16.57 0.43 28.15
N PHE A 276 16.10 1.64 27.85
CA PHE A 276 16.74 2.50 26.83
C PHE A 276 18.15 2.90 27.26
N GLU A 277 18.34 3.28 28.52
CA GLU A 277 19.68 3.63 29.03
C GLU A 277 20.63 2.44 29.13
N GLN A 278 20.11 1.23 29.37
CA GLN A 278 20.92 0.01 29.27
C GLN A 278 21.35 -0.24 27.82
N ARG A 279 20.39 -0.24 26.87
CA ARG A 279 20.69 -0.45 25.44
C ARG A 279 21.65 0.59 24.92
N ARG A 280 21.42 1.86 25.24
CA ARG A 280 22.29 2.97 24.87
C ARG A 280 23.74 2.71 25.29
N ARG A 281 23.96 2.27 26.54
CA ARG A 281 25.31 1.90 27.01
C ARG A 281 25.89 0.71 26.24
N GLU A 282 25.10 -0.30 25.95
CA GLU A 282 25.53 -1.49 25.19
C GLU A 282 25.90 -1.14 23.74
N ILE A 283 25.08 -0.32 23.07
CA ILE A 283 25.33 0.20 21.71
C ILE A 283 26.62 1.02 21.68
N LEU A 284 26.76 2.00 22.58
CA LEU A 284 27.96 2.84 22.63
C LEU A 284 29.21 2.00 22.92
N LYS A 285 29.11 1.06 23.88
CA LYS A 285 30.21 0.14 24.18
C LYS A 285 30.61 -0.71 22.98
N GLN A 286 29.65 -1.31 22.27
CA GLN A 286 29.94 -2.10 21.08
C GLN A 286 30.59 -1.27 19.97
N ASN A 287 30.15 -0.03 19.78
CA ASN A 287 30.74 0.90 18.81
C ASN A 287 32.19 1.25 19.17
N ASP A 288 32.48 1.49 20.45
CA ASP A 288 33.81 1.78 20.95
C ASP A 288 34.73 0.54 20.89
N ASP A 289 34.25 -0.62 21.32
CA ASP A 289 34.99 -1.89 21.31
C ASP A 289 35.40 -2.30 19.88
N LEU A 290 34.56 -1.97 18.88
CA LEU A 290 34.83 -2.23 17.46
C LEU A 290 35.55 -1.06 16.76
N GLY A 291 35.73 0.08 17.43
CA GLY A 291 36.50 1.21 16.92
C GLY A 291 35.88 1.96 15.75
N TYR A 292 34.55 1.96 15.59
CA TYR A 292 33.87 2.60 14.45
C TYR A 292 33.81 4.13 14.53
N GLY A 293 34.02 4.70 15.71
CA GLY A 293 33.99 6.16 15.90
C GLY A 293 32.58 6.76 15.81
N TYR A 294 32.52 8.08 15.64
CA TYR A 294 31.29 8.86 15.71
C TYR A 294 31.21 9.90 14.59
N ARG A 295 29.98 10.21 14.16
CA ARG A 295 29.67 11.32 13.26
C ARG A 295 28.88 12.39 14.02
N SER A 296 29.34 13.63 13.95
CA SER A 296 28.59 14.78 14.49
C SER A 296 27.55 15.25 13.48
N VAL A 297 26.29 15.34 13.89
CA VAL A 297 25.18 15.77 13.06
C VAL A 297 24.38 16.83 13.80
N ASP A 298 24.05 17.92 13.11
CA ASP A 298 23.18 18.98 13.64
C ASP A 298 21.72 18.67 13.31
N PHE A 299 20.94 18.32 14.33
CA PHE A 299 19.51 18.06 14.21
C PHE A 299 18.67 19.35 14.25
N GLY A 300 19.31 20.52 14.44
CA GLY A 300 18.67 21.81 14.49
C GLY A 300 17.82 22.05 15.75
N GLY A 301 17.28 23.26 15.85
CA GLY A 301 16.34 23.65 16.88
C GLY A 301 16.82 23.35 18.31
N LYS A 302 15.96 22.67 19.09
CA LYS A 302 16.23 22.26 20.48
C LYS A 302 17.09 21.00 20.58
N LEU A 303 17.18 20.20 19.51
CA LEU A 303 17.93 18.95 19.49
C LEU A 303 19.43 19.23 19.34
N GLY A 304 19.79 20.20 18.49
CA GLY A 304 21.16 20.65 18.27
C GLY A 304 22.08 19.55 17.78
N VAL A 305 23.39 19.70 18.03
CA VAL A 305 24.40 18.74 17.57
C VAL A 305 24.43 17.49 18.45
N ARG A 306 24.43 16.31 17.82
CA ARG A 306 24.58 14.99 18.45
C ARG A 306 25.68 14.20 17.77
N ASN A 307 26.35 13.34 18.55
CA ASN A 307 27.36 12.41 18.04
C ASN A 307 26.71 11.04 17.86
N ILE A 308 26.54 10.62 16.62
CA ILE A 308 25.93 9.34 16.25
C ILE A 308 27.04 8.28 16.12
N PRO A 309 26.93 7.09 16.73
CA PRO A 309 27.90 6.02 16.52
C PRO A 309 27.84 5.49 15.08
N ASN A 310 29.00 5.37 14.43
CA ASN A 310 29.08 4.98 13.02
C ASN A 310 28.70 3.52 12.78
N GLY A 311 28.93 2.61 13.74
CA GLY A 311 28.62 1.19 13.60
C GLY A 311 27.18 0.93 13.14
N PRO A 312 26.15 1.29 13.93
CA PRO A 312 24.77 1.13 13.53
C PRO A 312 24.37 2.09 12.40
N LEU A 313 24.86 3.33 12.39
CA LEU A 313 24.49 4.31 11.36
C LEU A 313 24.89 3.85 9.95
N VAL A 314 26.14 3.43 9.76
CA VAL A 314 26.66 2.96 8.46
C VAL A 314 26.03 1.62 8.10
N LYS A 315 25.87 0.69 9.06
CA LYS A 315 25.18 -0.58 8.75
C LYS A 315 23.76 -0.33 8.27
N TRP A 316 23.01 0.55 8.92
CA TRP A 316 21.66 0.90 8.52
C TRP A 316 21.61 1.45 7.10
N ALA A 317 22.50 2.38 6.77
CA ALA A 317 22.59 2.94 5.42
C ALA A 317 22.93 1.87 4.36
N LEU A 318 23.82 0.93 4.65
CA LEU A 318 24.28 -0.03 3.65
C LEU A 318 23.43 -1.33 3.59
N ASN A 319 22.53 -1.56 4.54
CA ASN A 319 21.69 -2.77 4.58
C ASN A 319 20.43 -2.65 3.70
N ARG A 320 20.60 -2.71 2.37
CA ARG A 320 19.52 -2.49 1.38
C ARG A 320 19.26 -3.63 0.40
N GLY A 321 19.90 -4.77 0.61
CA GLY A 321 19.67 -5.99 -0.16
C GLY A 321 20.93 -6.71 -0.56
N PHE A 322 20.80 -7.69 -1.44
CA PHE A 322 21.88 -8.63 -1.77
C PHE A 322 23.15 -7.94 -2.28
N ALA A 323 23.01 -6.85 -3.03
CA ALA A 323 24.16 -6.13 -3.58
C ALA A 323 25.00 -5.37 -2.53
N MET A 324 24.45 -5.11 -1.33
CA MET A 324 25.09 -4.22 -0.34
C MET A 324 25.20 -4.80 1.07
N LYS A 325 24.59 -5.97 1.31
CA LYS A 325 24.49 -6.59 2.65
C LYS A 325 25.83 -6.75 3.38
N ASP A 326 26.90 -6.98 2.61
CA ASP A 326 28.26 -7.25 3.11
C ASP A 326 29.20 -6.03 3.01
N GLN A 327 28.70 -4.86 2.57
CA GLN A 327 29.51 -3.66 2.36
C GLN A 327 29.62 -2.75 3.60
N GLY A 328 28.93 -3.08 4.70
CA GLY A 328 28.91 -2.30 5.93
C GLY A 328 29.58 -3.01 7.12
N PRO A 329 29.72 -2.31 8.26
CA PRO A 329 30.35 -2.89 9.45
C PRO A 329 29.61 -4.15 9.92
N GLU A 330 30.34 -5.04 10.62
CA GLU A 330 29.79 -6.23 11.28
C GLU A 330 29.00 -5.84 12.55
N TRP A 331 27.98 -4.99 12.37
CA TRP A 331 27.12 -4.56 13.45
C TRP A 331 26.08 -5.63 13.79
N LYS A 332 26.11 -6.08 15.04
CA LYS A 332 25.05 -6.91 15.62
C LYS A 332 24.07 -5.98 16.33
N PRO A 333 22.78 -5.94 15.93
CA PRO A 333 21.81 -5.08 16.58
C PRO A 333 21.67 -5.39 18.06
N VAL A 334 21.64 -4.37 18.90
CA VAL A 334 21.35 -4.46 20.35
C VAL A 334 19.85 -4.31 20.60
N SER A 335 19.22 -3.40 19.86
CA SER A 335 17.79 -3.21 19.83
C SER A 335 17.11 -4.36 19.08
N MET A 336 15.89 -4.67 19.49
CA MET A 336 15.04 -5.63 18.80
C MET A 336 14.20 -4.91 17.75
N SER A 337 13.74 -5.66 16.74
CA SER A 337 12.73 -5.16 15.82
C SER A 337 11.41 -4.93 16.56
N GLY A 338 10.65 -3.92 16.14
CA GLY A 338 9.38 -3.56 16.77
C GLY A 338 9.48 -2.55 17.91
N LEU A 339 10.67 -1.98 18.20
CA LEU A 339 10.89 -1.16 19.38
C LEU A 339 10.24 0.23 19.28
N LYS A 340 10.36 0.90 18.13
CA LYS A 340 9.69 2.17 17.83
C LYS A 340 8.32 1.94 17.19
N MET A 341 8.24 0.99 16.27
CA MET A 341 7.01 0.59 15.57
C MET A 341 7.11 -0.82 15.02
N ALA A 342 5.98 -1.46 14.74
CA ALA A 342 5.93 -2.81 14.20
C ALA A 342 6.78 -2.95 12.94
N GLY A 343 7.71 -3.91 12.92
CA GLY A 343 8.59 -4.15 11.78
C GLY A 343 9.72 -3.15 11.61
N ASP A 344 10.05 -2.32 12.63
CA ASP A 344 11.21 -1.43 12.54
C ASP A 344 12.53 -2.17 12.28
N ASP A 345 13.46 -1.48 11.62
CA ASP A 345 14.83 -1.97 11.45
C ASP A 345 15.57 -1.83 12.80
N PRO A 346 16.03 -2.95 13.42
CA PRO A 346 16.71 -2.89 14.70
C PRO A 346 18.03 -2.09 14.66
N VAL A 347 18.70 -2.01 13.51
CA VAL A 347 19.91 -1.20 13.32
C VAL A 347 19.56 0.29 13.29
N HIS A 348 18.42 0.66 12.68
CA HIS A 348 17.89 2.02 12.74
C HIS A 348 17.53 2.40 14.18
N SER A 349 16.98 1.45 14.95
CA SER A 349 16.66 1.61 16.37
C SER A 349 17.90 1.85 17.22
N ASP A 350 19.00 1.16 16.93
CA ASP A 350 20.25 1.34 17.66
C ASP A 350 20.82 2.76 17.56
N TRP A 351 20.95 3.31 16.34
CA TRP A 351 21.59 4.63 16.23
C TRP A 351 20.72 5.75 16.80
N ILE A 352 19.38 5.65 16.72
CA ILE A 352 18.44 6.59 17.36
C ILE A 352 18.53 6.49 18.89
N THR A 353 18.51 5.27 19.43
CA THR A 353 18.63 5.02 20.88
C THR A 353 19.98 5.50 21.42
N ALA A 354 21.06 5.33 20.65
CA ALA A 354 22.40 5.77 21.05
C ALA A 354 22.47 7.28 21.33
N ILE A 355 21.71 8.07 20.58
CA ILE A 355 21.69 9.54 20.70
C ILE A 355 20.56 10.06 21.58
N GLY A 356 19.70 9.18 22.11
CA GLY A 356 18.63 9.52 23.04
C GLY A 356 17.48 10.29 22.38
N LEU A 357 17.11 9.93 21.14
CA LEU A 357 16.04 10.57 20.37
C LEU A 357 14.84 9.63 20.12
N GLU A 358 14.67 8.58 20.93
CA GLU A 358 13.61 7.57 20.79
C GLU A 358 12.17 8.13 20.84
N ASN A 359 11.97 9.31 21.43
CA ASN A 359 10.66 9.97 21.52
C ASN A 359 10.42 10.99 20.40
N GLU A 360 11.41 11.23 19.53
CA GLU A 360 11.27 12.18 18.43
C GLU A 360 10.63 11.52 17.21
N ASN A 361 9.80 12.28 16.49
CA ASN A 361 9.14 11.77 15.29
C ASN A 361 10.06 11.92 14.06
N PHE A 362 10.82 10.86 13.78
CA PHE A 362 11.69 10.77 12.60
C PHE A 362 10.93 10.60 11.27
N TYR A 363 9.61 10.60 11.27
CA TYR A 363 8.77 10.51 10.07
C TYR A 363 8.24 11.88 9.62
N GLU A 364 8.48 12.93 10.41
CA GLU A 364 8.10 14.30 10.09
C GLU A 364 9.31 15.17 9.75
N GLU A 365 9.07 16.24 9.01
CA GLU A 365 10.09 17.25 8.77
C GLU A 365 10.42 18.01 10.06
N PRO A 366 11.69 18.37 10.31
CA PRO A 366 12.84 18.23 9.41
C PRO A 366 13.63 16.92 9.54
N LEU A 367 13.30 16.07 10.52
CA LEU A 367 14.09 14.88 10.87
C LEU A 367 14.04 13.81 9.78
N LYS A 368 12.93 13.71 9.06
CA LYS A 368 12.78 12.82 7.91
C LYS A 368 13.81 13.14 6.83
N SER A 369 13.88 14.38 6.35
CA SER A 369 14.85 14.79 5.33
C SER A 369 16.30 14.59 5.79
N LEU A 370 16.60 14.90 7.05
CA LEU A 370 17.94 14.75 7.60
C LEU A 370 18.42 13.28 7.60
N GLN A 371 17.53 12.33 7.87
CA GLN A 371 17.88 10.90 7.76
C GLN A 371 18.11 10.49 6.31
N ASP A 372 17.25 10.95 5.38
CA ASP A 372 17.41 10.66 3.97
C ASP A 372 18.74 11.21 3.42
N ASP A 373 19.16 12.38 3.91
CA ASP A 373 20.43 13.03 3.55
C ASP A 373 21.64 12.28 4.15
N LEU A 374 21.58 11.92 5.44
CA LEU A 374 22.62 11.09 6.06
C LEU A 374 22.79 9.77 5.33
N PHE A 375 21.67 9.16 4.95
CA PHE A 375 21.65 7.89 4.26
C PHE A 375 22.34 8.00 2.89
N MET A 376 21.95 8.99 2.08
CA MET A 376 22.58 9.26 0.79
C MET A 376 24.07 9.59 0.94
N GLN A 377 24.43 10.42 1.93
CA GLN A 377 25.81 10.81 2.19
C GLN A 377 26.68 9.59 2.49
N ILE A 378 26.21 8.65 3.32
CA ILE A 378 26.97 7.45 3.67
C ILE A 378 27.14 6.53 2.46
N GLN A 379 26.10 6.32 1.64
CA GLN A 379 26.23 5.54 0.41
C GLN A 379 27.27 6.16 -0.54
N HIS A 380 27.31 7.48 -0.62
CA HIS A 380 28.31 8.20 -1.42
C HIS A 380 29.73 8.04 -0.85
N GLU A 381 29.92 8.24 0.45
CA GLU A 381 31.22 8.20 1.10
C GLU A 381 31.84 6.79 1.12
N GLU A 382 31.02 5.78 1.42
CA GLU A 382 31.50 4.40 1.59
C GLU A 382 31.63 3.66 0.24
N LEU A 383 30.71 3.89 -0.70
CA LEU A 383 30.61 3.12 -1.95
C LEU A 383 30.82 3.96 -3.22
N GLY A 384 30.96 5.28 -3.12
CA GLY A 384 31.07 6.16 -4.28
C GLY A 384 29.78 6.27 -5.09
N PHE A 385 28.63 5.94 -4.47
CA PHE A 385 27.34 5.96 -5.15
C PHE A 385 26.91 7.39 -5.46
N THR A 386 26.21 7.54 -6.58
CA THR A 386 25.63 8.80 -7.04
C THR A 386 24.11 8.77 -7.05
N ALA A 387 23.53 7.56 -7.00
CA ALA A 387 22.12 7.33 -6.79
C ALA A 387 21.84 6.92 -5.35
N HIS A 388 20.74 7.41 -4.78
CA HIS A 388 20.27 7.00 -3.46
C HIS A 388 19.46 5.71 -3.61
N VAL A 389 20.05 4.58 -3.21
CA VAL A 389 19.46 3.25 -3.38
C VAL A 389 18.62 2.90 -2.16
N LEU A 390 17.30 2.78 -2.33
CA LEU A 390 16.37 2.37 -1.28
C LEU A 390 16.22 0.84 -1.22
N VAL A 391 16.20 0.17 -2.37
CA VAL A 391 16.06 -1.30 -2.45
C VAL A 391 16.95 -1.86 -3.56
N ALA A 392 17.75 -2.86 -3.20
CA ALA A 392 18.68 -3.56 -4.07
C ALA A 392 18.33 -5.06 -4.19
N GLY A 393 17.15 -5.36 -4.74
CA GLY A 393 16.69 -6.73 -5.00
C GLY A 393 17.35 -7.40 -6.21
N LYS A 394 17.94 -6.62 -7.11
CA LYS A 394 18.74 -7.05 -8.27
C LYS A 394 19.98 -6.16 -8.42
N THR A 395 20.97 -6.61 -9.19
CA THR A 395 22.21 -5.85 -9.44
C THR A 395 22.04 -4.74 -10.47
N SER A 396 21.02 -4.82 -11.34
CA SER A 396 20.70 -3.77 -12.30
C SER A 396 19.26 -3.87 -12.81
N ALA A 397 18.77 -2.77 -13.38
CA ALA A 397 17.53 -2.69 -14.14
C ALA A 397 17.75 -1.86 -15.41
N VAL A 398 17.12 -2.24 -16.51
CA VAL A 398 17.23 -1.54 -17.80
C VAL A 398 15.84 -1.36 -18.37
N GLY A 399 15.54 -0.17 -18.89
CA GLY A 399 14.24 0.07 -19.50
C GLY A 399 14.03 1.48 -20.01
N ILE A 400 12.85 1.69 -20.59
CA ILE A 400 12.36 2.97 -21.08
C ILE A 400 11.75 3.73 -19.91
N VAL A 401 12.11 5.01 -19.78
CA VAL A 401 11.56 5.89 -18.74
C VAL A 401 10.10 6.18 -19.02
N LYS A 402 9.27 5.99 -18.00
CA LYS A 402 7.86 6.40 -18.02
C LYS A 402 7.52 7.17 -16.75
N TYR A 403 6.79 8.27 -16.88
CA TYR A 403 6.30 9.03 -15.74
C TYR A 403 4.93 8.49 -15.35
N CYS A 404 4.84 7.83 -14.20
CA CYS A 404 3.66 7.05 -13.86
C CYS A 404 2.80 7.74 -12.79
N ASN A 405 1.49 7.71 -13.00
CA ASN A 405 0.46 7.81 -11.95
C ASN A 405 0.02 6.40 -11.52
N LYS A 406 -0.90 6.29 -10.54
CA LYS A 406 -1.35 4.98 -10.00
C LYS A 406 -1.96 4.04 -11.07
N ASP A 407 -2.54 4.60 -12.12
CA ASP A 407 -3.26 3.87 -13.17
C ASP A 407 -2.38 3.61 -14.41
N THR A 408 -1.12 4.04 -14.40
CA THR A 408 -0.25 3.90 -15.56
C THR A 408 0.14 2.44 -15.78
N GLU A 409 -0.05 1.93 -17.00
CA GLU A 409 0.43 0.61 -17.40
C GLU A 409 1.96 0.62 -17.53
N VAL A 410 2.62 -0.40 -16.99
CA VAL A 410 4.08 -0.59 -17.09
C VAL A 410 4.37 -2.07 -17.35
N ASP A 411 5.60 -2.36 -17.78
CA ASP A 411 6.05 -3.73 -18.01
C ASP A 411 7.51 -3.92 -17.58
N GLY A 412 8.02 -5.15 -17.72
CA GLY A 412 9.39 -5.51 -17.37
C GLY A 412 10.49 -4.84 -18.22
N GLN A 413 10.13 -3.93 -19.12
CA GLN A 413 11.04 -3.10 -19.91
C GLN A 413 10.92 -1.61 -19.54
N THR A 414 10.16 -1.27 -18.50
CA THR A 414 9.90 0.10 -18.07
C THR A 414 10.73 0.47 -16.83
N ILE A 415 11.37 1.63 -16.83
CA ILE A 415 11.87 2.30 -15.62
C ILE A 415 10.81 3.34 -15.21
N ALA A 416 10.06 3.02 -14.16
CA ALA A 416 8.96 3.86 -13.71
C ALA A 416 9.46 4.99 -12.81
N ILE A 417 9.09 6.24 -13.12
CA ILE A 417 9.30 7.38 -12.24
C ILE A 417 7.98 7.72 -11.58
N ILE A 418 7.90 7.53 -10.25
CA ILE A 418 6.67 7.72 -9.47
C ILE A 418 6.84 8.82 -8.41
N PRO A 419 5.74 9.49 -8.01
CA PRO A 419 5.81 10.55 -7.00
C PRO A 419 6.37 10.07 -5.66
N ASN A 420 5.94 8.91 -5.15
CA ASN A 420 6.38 8.40 -3.85
C ASN A 420 6.32 6.87 -3.76
N ALA A 421 6.98 6.31 -2.76
CA ALA A 421 7.02 4.87 -2.47
C ALA A 421 5.77 4.34 -1.71
N GLY A 422 4.59 4.91 -1.95
CA GLY A 422 3.33 4.52 -1.30
C GLY A 422 2.68 3.26 -1.90
N ILE A 423 1.75 2.64 -1.16
CA ILE A 423 1.10 1.36 -1.51
C ILE A 423 0.35 1.38 -2.86
N ARG A 424 -0.23 2.53 -3.24
CA ARG A 424 -0.94 2.71 -4.52
C ARG A 424 -0.08 2.47 -5.77
N TYR A 425 1.24 2.44 -5.64
CA TYR A 425 2.17 2.16 -6.74
C TYR A 425 2.74 0.73 -6.69
N ASP A 426 2.22 -0.15 -5.82
CA ASP A 426 2.70 -1.53 -5.64
C ASP A 426 2.64 -2.34 -6.94
N ARG A 427 1.54 -2.24 -7.69
CA ARG A 427 1.41 -2.87 -9.01
C ARG A 427 2.53 -2.42 -9.96
N ILE A 428 2.76 -1.10 -10.05
CA ILE A 428 3.79 -0.51 -10.91
C ILE A 428 5.18 -1.00 -10.50
N ALA A 429 5.47 -1.05 -9.20
CA ALA A 429 6.77 -1.50 -8.71
C ALA A 429 7.03 -2.98 -8.98
N ARG A 430 5.99 -3.82 -8.99
CA ARG A 430 6.09 -5.25 -9.32
C ARG A 430 6.29 -5.51 -10.81
N GLU A 431 5.63 -4.74 -11.65
CA GLU A 431 5.62 -4.95 -13.10
C GLU A 431 6.81 -4.28 -13.80
N ALA A 432 7.28 -3.12 -13.30
CA ALA A 432 8.39 -2.38 -13.88
C ALA A 432 9.74 -3.13 -13.75
N ALA A 433 10.68 -2.82 -14.66
CA ALA A 433 12.06 -3.28 -14.54
C ALA A 433 12.76 -2.69 -13.30
N GLY A 434 12.44 -1.44 -12.96
CA GLY A 434 12.92 -0.72 -11.79
C GLY A 434 12.12 0.58 -11.58
N VAL A 435 12.23 1.14 -10.38
CA VAL A 435 11.46 2.31 -9.94
C VAL A 435 12.39 3.41 -9.44
N ILE A 436 12.12 4.65 -9.83
CA ILE A 436 12.73 5.85 -9.27
C ILE A 436 11.62 6.67 -8.61
N VAL A 437 11.72 6.90 -7.31
CA VAL A 437 10.77 7.72 -6.54
C VAL A 437 11.31 9.14 -6.39
N LEU A 438 10.42 10.13 -6.51
CA LEU A 438 10.77 11.53 -6.25
C LEU A 438 10.84 11.81 -4.74
N GLU A 439 9.88 11.24 -4.01
CA GLU A 439 9.72 11.38 -2.56
C GLU A 439 9.57 10.02 -1.87
N GLY A 440 9.76 10.01 -0.55
CA GLY A 440 9.76 8.79 0.27
C GLY A 440 11.17 8.33 0.64
N GLY A 441 11.24 7.33 1.53
CA GLY A 441 12.48 6.84 2.12
C GLY A 441 12.47 5.34 2.32
N ALA A 442 13.49 4.81 3.01
CA ALA A 442 13.70 3.36 3.19
C ALA A 442 12.56 2.63 3.94
N MET A 443 11.75 3.36 4.70
CA MET A 443 10.63 2.83 5.49
C MET A 443 9.27 2.92 4.77
N SER A 444 9.23 3.46 3.56
CA SER A 444 7.99 3.50 2.77
C SER A 444 7.55 2.09 2.37
N HIS A 445 6.24 1.86 2.18
CA HIS A 445 5.66 0.55 1.88
C HIS A 445 6.42 -0.23 0.79
N LEU A 446 6.75 0.44 -0.33
CA LEU A 446 7.51 -0.21 -1.41
C LEU A 446 8.96 -0.50 -1.03
N ALA A 447 9.59 0.31 -0.19
CA ALA A 447 10.97 0.07 0.22
C ALA A 447 11.07 -1.13 1.18
N VAL A 448 10.10 -1.27 2.09
CA VAL A 448 10.00 -2.41 3.03
C VAL A 448 9.72 -3.71 2.28
N ASN A 449 8.70 -3.72 1.41
CA ASN A 449 8.27 -4.94 0.72
C ASN A 449 9.12 -5.24 -0.53
N GLY A 450 9.71 -4.22 -1.13
CA GLY A 450 10.42 -4.32 -2.41
C GLY A 450 11.64 -5.22 -2.34
N LEU A 451 12.30 -5.31 -1.18
CA LEU A 451 13.44 -6.21 -1.03
C LEU A 451 13.04 -7.68 -1.16
N GLU A 452 11.93 -8.06 -0.52
CA GLU A 452 11.38 -9.43 -0.60
C GLU A 452 10.87 -9.75 -2.01
N MET A 453 10.39 -8.74 -2.73
CA MET A 453 9.91 -8.84 -4.11
C MET A 453 11.04 -8.80 -5.15
N GLY A 454 12.30 -8.63 -4.73
CA GLY A 454 13.43 -8.53 -5.66
C GLY A 454 13.37 -7.29 -6.55
N GLN A 455 12.77 -6.20 -6.07
CA GLN A 455 12.62 -4.94 -6.81
C GLN A 455 13.91 -4.11 -6.80
N VAL A 456 13.97 -3.13 -7.69
CA VAL A 456 15.01 -2.11 -7.73
C VAL A 456 14.34 -0.76 -7.51
N ILE A 457 14.64 -0.11 -6.38
CA ILE A 457 14.03 1.18 -6.03
C ILE A 457 15.12 2.18 -5.68
N LEU A 458 15.13 3.30 -6.41
CA LEU A 458 15.98 4.45 -6.17
C LEU A 458 15.15 5.65 -5.72
N ARG A 459 15.77 6.56 -4.98
CA ARG A 459 15.26 7.91 -4.75
C ARG A 459 16.08 8.91 -5.57
N ASP A 460 15.40 9.71 -6.36
CA ASP A 460 16.01 10.87 -7.05
C ASP A 460 14.95 11.98 -7.17
N PRO A 461 14.98 13.00 -6.28
CA PRO A 461 13.98 14.08 -6.29
C PRO A 461 13.93 14.87 -7.61
N ASP A 462 15.03 14.85 -8.38
CA ASP A 462 15.14 15.55 -9.65
C ASP A 462 14.98 14.61 -10.86
N ALA A 463 14.53 13.36 -10.67
CA ALA A 463 14.46 12.36 -11.73
C ALA A 463 13.70 12.85 -12.97
N LYS A 464 12.55 13.54 -12.78
CA LYS A 464 11.77 14.11 -13.90
C LYS A 464 12.51 15.19 -14.68
N LYS A 465 13.46 15.90 -14.06
CA LYS A 465 14.29 16.92 -14.74
C LYS A 465 15.50 16.27 -15.41
N LYS A 466 16.05 15.23 -14.79
CA LYS A 466 17.27 14.54 -15.25
C LYS A 466 16.98 13.56 -16.39
N TYR A 467 15.87 12.84 -16.34
CA TYR A 467 15.58 11.75 -17.28
C TYR A 467 14.29 12.03 -18.05
N GLU A 468 14.41 12.23 -19.35
CA GLU A 468 13.27 12.50 -20.22
C GLU A 468 12.41 11.24 -20.40
N GLU A 469 11.09 11.41 -20.43
CA GLU A 469 10.18 10.32 -20.73
C GLU A 469 10.43 9.75 -22.13
N GLY A 470 10.40 8.42 -22.26
CA GLY A 470 10.76 7.70 -23.48
C GLY A 470 12.26 7.46 -23.66
N SER A 471 13.13 8.04 -22.81
CA SER A 471 14.58 7.76 -22.86
C SER A 471 14.91 6.38 -22.30
N PHE A 472 16.02 5.79 -22.75
CA PHE A 472 16.51 4.51 -22.25
C PHE A 472 17.52 4.73 -21.10
N LEU A 473 17.26 4.09 -19.96
CA LEU A 473 18.13 4.11 -18.78
C LEU A 473 18.61 2.72 -18.39
N ARG A 474 19.82 2.68 -17.83
CA ARG A 474 20.31 1.56 -17.03
C ARG A 474 20.52 2.06 -15.60
N VAL A 475 19.82 1.45 -14.67
CA VAL A 475 20.06 1.55 -13.24
C VAL A 475 21.08 0.48 -12.87
N ASP A 476 22.28 0.88 -12.48
CA ASP A 476 23.35 0.01 -12.00
C ASP A 476 23.43 0.11 -10.48
N ILE A 477 22.92 -0.91 -9.80
CA ILE A 477 22.84 -0.95 -8.33
C ILE A 477 24.16 -1.36 -7.71
N GLU A 478 24.95 -2.18 -8.40
CA GLU A 478 26.27 -2.60 -7.94
C GLU A 478 27.22 -1.40 -7.81
N ASN A 479 27.15 -0.47 -8.77
CA ASN A 479 27.94 0.76 -8.76
C ASN A 479 27.18 1.98 -8.21
N GLY A 480 25.89 1.84 -7.91
CA GLY A 480 25.00 2.90 -7.43
C GLY A 480 24.94 4.11 -8.37
N ARG A 481 24.72 3.87 -9.67
CA ARG A 481 24.65 4.90 -10.71
C ARG A 481 23.45 4.69 -11.62
N VAL A 482 22.99 5.77 -12.23
CA VAL A 482 21.99 5.74 -13.31
C VAL A 482 22.65 6.24 -14.58
N LEU A 483 22.68 5.40 -15.62
CA LEU A 483 23.34 5.68 -16.90
C LEU A 483 22.29 5.88 -17.99
N LYS A 484 22.41 6.97 -18.75
CA LYS A 484 21.65 7.18 -19.99
C LYS A 484 22.33 6.42 -21.12
N LEU A 485 21.58 5.58 -21.83
CA LEU A 485 22.15 4.77 -22.91
C LEU A 485 22.61 5.57 -24.13
N ALA A 486 22.10 6.79 -24.34
CA ALA A 486 22.60 7.71 -25.35
C ALA A 486 24.07 8.13 -25.12
N ASP A 487 24.55 8.06 -23.87
CA ASP A 487 25.90 8.46 -23.46
C ASP A 487 26.90 7.29 -23.49
N LEU A 488 26.42 6.04 -23.60
CA LEU A 488 27.26 4.83 -23.60
C LEU A 488 28.11 4.66 -24.86
N HIS A 489 27.89 5.44 -25.92
CA HIS A 489 28.76 5.47 -27.10
C HIS A 489 30.09 6.23 -26.89
N LEU A 490 30.37 6.78 -25.70
CA LEU A 490 31.56 7.57 -25.43
C LEU A 490 32.57 6.92 -24.46
N GLU A 491 32.22 5.84 -23.75
CA GLU A 491 33.08 5.27 -22.68
C GLU A 491 33.85 3.98 -23.05
N GLU A 492 33.73 3.44 -24.28
CA GLU A 492 34.50 2.25 -24.69
C GLU A 492 36.00 2.50 -24.95
N ASN A 493 36.54 3.70 -24.71
CA ASN A 493 37.94 4.04 -25.00
C ASN A 493 38.88 4.29 -23.79
N ASP A 494 38.39 4.27 -22.55
CA ASP A 494 39.28 4.42 -21.38
C ASP A 494 39.43 3.10 -20.62
N THR A 495 40.29 2.24 -21.14
CA THR A 495 40.79 1.08 -20.40
C THR A 495 41.70 1.56 -19.25
N PRO A 496 41.46 1.18 -17.98
CA PRO A 496 42.36 1.54 -16.89
C PRO A 496 43.71 0.86 -17.08
N SER A 497 44.78 1.65 -17.16
CA SER A 497 46.14 1.15 -17.02
C SER A 497 46.27 0.44 -15.68
N GLY A 498 46.63 -0.85 -15.73
CA GLY A 498 46.73 -1.72 -14.56
C GLY A 498 47.66 -1.21 -13.44
N PRO A 499 47.65 -1.89 -12.28
CA PRO A 499 48.31 -1.42 -11.07
C PRO A 499 49.83 -1.35 -11.29
N LYS A 500 50.42 -0.18 -10.99
CA LYS A 500 51.86 -0.10 -10.74
C LYS A 500 52.14 -0.72 -9.37
N MET A 501 53.09 -1.65 -9.34
CA MET A 501 53.67 -2.27 -8.14
C MET A 501 54.10 -1.23 -7.10
#